data_AF-A0A3S2V030-F1
#
_entry.id   AF-A0A3S2V030-F1
#
_cell.length_a   1.000
_cell.length_b   1.000
_cell.length_c   1.000
_cell.angle_alpha   90.00
_cell.angle_beta   90.00
_cell.angle_gamma   90.00
#
_symmetry.space_group_name_H-M   'P 1'
#
loop_
_entity.id
_entity.type
_entity.pdbx_description
1 polymer ?
#
loop_
_entity_poly.entity_id
_entity_poly.type
_entity_poly.pdbx_seq_one_letter_code
_entity_poly.pdbx_strand_id
1 'polypeptide(L)'
;MKAFEYALKMWQASVLLPPVVLAFYFTVTQYEAEPLSFILTAVVVGIIYSFPSFVIFAFMCYCLAGKNLTQVQQKSLLSFAGMALIVFAFNLFYDGILTHGVRQGYLGYVATYTCVLVAVIWCYKPDAVESSAVKDIGAL
;
A
#
# COMPACT_ATOMS: atom_id res chain seq x y z
N MET A 1 -12.58 -8.46 9.40
CA MET A 1 -12.28 -7.75 8.14
C MET A 1 -11.80 -8.79 7.17
N LYS A 2 -12.48 -8.95 6.04
CA LYS A 2 -12.05 -9.94 5.05
C LYS A 2 -10.70 -9.52 4.48
N ALA A 3 -9.83 -10.47 4.12
CA ALA A 3 -8.47 -10.18 3.62
C ALA A 3 -8.46 -9.18 2.45
N PHE A 4 -9.47 -9.25 1.57
CA PHE A 4 -9.66 -8.30 0.48
C PHE A 4 -10.03 -6.89 0.97
N GLU A 5 -10.94 -6.76 1.94
CA GLU A 5 -11.32 -5.46 2.52
C GLU A 5 -10.11 -4.79 3.18
N TYR A 6 -9.27 -5.58 3.86
CA TYR A 6 -8.03 -5.10 4.44
C TYR A 6 -7.08 -4.60 3.35
N ALA A 7 -6.82 -5.41 2.32
CA ALA A 7 -5.96 -5.03 1.20
C ALA A 7 -6.46 -3.77 0.47
N LEU A 8 -7.78 -3.65 0.27
CA LEU A 8 -8.40 -2.49 -0.36
C LEU A 8 -8.18 -1.21 0.47
N LYS A 9 -8.35 -1.29 1.80
CA LYS A 9 -8.08 -0.15 2.69
C LYS A 9 -6.60 0.23 2.70
N MET A 10 -5.70 -0.75 2.73
CA MET A 10 -4.26 -0.48 2.66
C MET A 10 -3.89 0.21 1.34
N TRP A 11 -4.45 -0.27 0.23
CA TRP A 11 -4.23 0.30 -1.08
C TRP A 11 -4.75 1.74 -1.17
N GLN A 12 -6.01 1.98 -0.79
CA GLN A 12 -6.59 3.32 -0.75
C GLN A 12 -5.77 4.28 0.11
N ALA A 13 -5.35 3.86 1.30
CA ALA A 13 -4.52 4.69 2.17
C ALA A 13 -3.16 5.00 1.53
N SER A 14 -2.53 4.02 0.89
CA SER A 14 -1.24 4.19 0.20
C SER A 14 -1.32 5.06 -1.06
N VAL A 15 -2.50 5.17 -1.67
CA VAL A 15 -2.72 6.03 -2.85
C VAL A 15 -3.12 7.44 -2.45
N LEU A 16 -3.94 7.60 -1.41
CA LEU A 16 -4.54 8.89 -1.05
C LEU A 16 -3.70 9.70 -0.07
N LEU A 17 -3.12 9.07 0.95
CA LEU A 17 -2.44 9.80 2.02
C LEU A 17 -1.07 10.36 1.60
N PRO A 18 -0.19 9.62 0.90
CA PRO A 18 1.12 10.16 0.55
C PRO A 18 1.07 11.43 -0.31
N PRO A 19 0.21 11.55 -1.36
CA PRO A 19 0.06 12.81 -2.10
C PRO A 19 -0.31 13.99 -1.21
N VAL A 20 -1.17 13.78 -0.19
CA VAL A 20 -1.56 14.83 0.75
C VAL A 20 -0.38 15.25 1.63
N VAL A 21 0.39 14.28 2.15
CA VAL A 21 1.60 14.55 2.95
C VAL A 21 2.64 15.30 2.12
N LEU A 22 2.86 14.89 0.87
CA LEU A 22 3.80 15.54 -0.05
C LEU A 22 3.35 16.94 -0.44
N ALA A 23 2.05 17.13 -0.72
CA ALA A 23 1.50 18.44 -1.03
C ALA A 23 1.64 19.41 0.14
N PHE A 24 1.45 18.95 1.39
CA PHE A 24 1.71 19.76 2.57
C PHE A 24 3.18 20.18 2.64
N TYR A 25 4.11 19.23 2.43
CA TYR A 25 5.55 19.53 2.38
C TYR A 25 5.91 20.54 1.28
N PHE A 26 5.38 20.38 0.07
CA PHE A 26 5.63 21.31 -1.04
C PHE A 26 5.03 22.70 -0.81
N THR A 27 3.88 22.77 -0.15
CA THR A 27 3.27 24.04 0.24
C THR A 27 4.15 24.79 1.24
N VAL A 28 4.69 24.09 2.25
CA VAL A 28 5.57 24.69 3.27
C VAL A 28 6.92 25.12 2.67
N THR A 29 7.46 24.35 1.73
CA THR A 29 8.76 24.62 1.09
C THR A 29 8.68 25.54 -0.12
N GLN A 30 7.47 25.98 -0.51
CA GLN A 30 7.20 26.76 -1.73
C GLN A 30 7.73 26.10 -3.01
N TYR A 31 7.82 24.76 -3.02
CA TYR A 31 8.29 24.00 -4.18
C TYR A 31 7.22 23.85 -5.26
N GLU A 32 5.93 23.89 -4.87
CA GLU A 32 4.82 23.88 -5.82
C GLU A 32 3.79 24.99 -5.60
N ALA A 33 3.43 25.64 -6.71
CA ALA A 33 2.45 26.72 -6.72
C ALA A 33 1.00 26.21 -6.69
N GLU A 34 0.75 24.98 -7.17
CA GLU A 34 -0.58 24.40 -7.29
C GLU A 34 -0.70 23.01 -6.60
N PRO A 35 -0.83 22.96 -5.27
CA PRO A 35 -0.85 21.70 -4.52
C PRO A 35 -2.06 20.81 -4.85
N LEU A 36 -3.20 21.39 -5.24
CA LEU A 36 -4.42 20.63 -5.57
C LEU A 36 -4.26 19.84 -6.87
N SER A 37 -3.71 20.47 -7.93
CA SER A 37 -3.49 19.81 -9.21
C SER A 37 -2.46 18.70 -9.09
N PHE A 38 -1.43 18.91 -8.25
CA PHE A 38 -0.47 17.87 -7.87
C PHE A 38 -1.15 16.66 -7.20
N ILE A 39 -1.98 16.87 -6.16
CA ILE A 39 -2.68 15.78 -5.46
C ILE A 39 -3.53 14.96 -6.43
N LEU A 40 -4.34 15.63 -7.25
CA LEU A 40 -5.22 14.95 -8.20
C LEU A 40 -4.42 14.11 -9.20
N THR A 41 -3.34 14.68 -9.74
CA THR A 41 -2.45 13.97 -10.69
C THR A 41 -1.79 12.77 -10.02
N ALA A 42 -1.22 12.96 -8.82
CA ALA A 42 -0.53 11.91 -8.07
C ALA A 42 -1.46 10.77 -7.67
N VAL A 43 -2.73 11.06 -7.33
CA VAL A 43 -3.74 10.04 -7.04
C VAL A 43 -4.08 9.24 -8.30
N VAL A 44 -4.34 9.90 -9.43
CA VAL A 44 -4.68 9.20 -10.68
C VAL A 44 -3.54 8.30 -11.15
N VAL A 45 -2.31 8.84 -11.18
CA VAL A 45 -1.10 8.07 -11.50
C VAL A 45 -0.91 6.94 -10.49
N GLY A 46 -1.07 7.22 -9.20
CA GLY A 46 -0.98 6.25 -8.12
C GLY A 46 -1.93 5.07 -8.32
N ILE A 47 -3.20 5.32 -8.67
CA ILE A 47 -4.19 4.26 -8.94
C ILE A 47 -3.72 3.37 -10.09
N ILE A 48 -3.31 3.95 -11.23
CA ILE A 48 -2.95 3.20 -12.44
C ILE A 48 -1.73 2.30 -12.19
N TYR A 49 -0.65 2.87 -11.68
CA TYR A 49 0.64 2.16 -11.55
C TYR A 49 0.71 1.25 -10.33
N SER A 50 -0.06 1.51 -9.28
CA SER A 50 -0.09 0.64 -8.09
C SER A 50 -1.12 -0.49 -8.17
N PHE A 51 -1.99 -0.51 -9.19
CA PHE A 51 -3.01 -1.56 -9.31
C PHE A 51 -2.42 -2.99 -9.40
N PRO A 52 -1.36 -3.26 -10.19
CA PRO A 52 -0.71 -4.58 -10.18
C PRO A 52 -0.18 -4.95 -8.78
N SER A 53 0.45 -3.98 -8.10
CA SER A 53 0.93 -4.14 -6.72
C SER A 53 -0.21 -4.46 -5.74
N PHE A 54 -1.37 -3.82 -5.90
CA PHE A 54 -2.56 -4.11 -5.10
C PHE A 54 -3.05 -5.54 -5.27
N VAL A 55 -3.12 -6.05 -6.51
CA VAL A 55 -3.55 -7.43 -6.77
C VAL A 55 -2.63 -8.43 -6.08
N ILE A 56 -1.31 -8.23 -6.19
CA ILE A 56 -0.32 -9.07 -5.51
C ILE A 56 -0.49 -8.96 -3.99
N PHE A 57 -0.65 -7.75 -3.46
CA PHE A 57 -0.83 -7.53 -2.03
C PHE A 57 -2.10 -8.19 -1.46
N ALA A 58 -3.21 -8.11 -2.19
CA ALA A 58 -4.47 -8.75 -1.82
C ALA A 58 -4.34 -10.28 -1.81
N PHE A 59 -3.64 -10.85 -2.79
CA PHE A 59 -3.35 -12.28 -2.81
C PHE A 59 -2.51 -12.71 -1.60
N MET A 60 -1.46 -11.96 -1.25
CA MET A 60 -0.68 -12.28 -0.04
C MET A 60 -1.51 -12.16 1.24
N CYS A 61 -2.36 -11.14 1.36
CA CYS A 61 -3.27 -11.00 2.51
C CYS A 61 -4.16 -12.24 2.65
N TYR A 62 -4.68 -12.75 1.52
CA TYR A 62 -5.45 -13.98 1.49
C TYR A 62 -4.63 -15.21 1.90
N CYS A 63 -3.41 -15.37 1.37
CA CYS A 63 -2.51 -16.47 1.74
C CYS A 63 -2.11 -16.45 3.22
N LEU A 64 -1.89 -15.27 3.80
CA LEU A 64 -1.50 -15.11 5.20
C LEU A 64 -2.68 -15.29 6.17
N ALA A 65 -3.90 -14.98 5.74
CA ALA A 65 -5.11 -15.14 6.56
C ALA A 65 -5.34 -16.59 7.02
N GLY A 66 -4.92 -17.58 6.24
CA GLY A 66 -5.04 -19.01 6.57
C GLY A 66 -3.84 -19.59 7.33
N LYS A 67 -2.86 -18.78 7.74
CA LYS A 67 -1.65 -19.24 8.43
C LYS A 67 -1.75 -18.92 9.92
N ASN A 68 -1.24 -19.83 10.77
CA ASN A 68 -1.16 -19.62 12.21
C ASN A 68 0.05 -18.74 12.56
N LEU A 69 -0.05 -17.45 12.24
CA LEU A 69 0.98 -16.44 12.49
C LEU A 69 0.55 -15.52 13.63
N THR A 70 1.52 -15.07 14.41
CA THR A 70 1.26 -13.99 15.38
C THR A 70 0.94 -12.68 14.63
N GLN A 71 0.17 -11.80 15.27
CA GLN A 71 -0.18 -10.50 14.70
C GLN A 71 1.06 -9.67 14.30
N VAL A 72 2.12 -9.74 15.10
CA VAL A 72 3.39 -9.04 14.83
C VAL A 72 4.08 -9.62 13.59
N GLN A 73 4.13 -10.95 13.44
CA GLN A 73 4.69 -11.60 12.26
C GLN A 73 3.91 -11.23 11.00
N GLN A 74 2.58 -11.27 11.06
CA GLN A 74 1.72 -10.92 9.93
C GLN A 74 1.92 -9.46 9.51
N LYS A 75 1.91 -8.52 10.46
CA LYS A 75 2.17 -7.10 10.19
C LYS A 75 3.57 -6.87 9.61
N SER A 76 4.58 -7.57 10.12
CA SER A 76 5.95 -7.46 9.63
C SER A 76 6.08 -7.95 8.20
N LEU A 77 5.54 -9.14 7.89
CA LEU A 77 5.54 -9.69 6.52
C LEU A 77 4.80 -8.79 5.53
N LEU A 78 3.61 -8.30 5.92
CA LEU A 78 2.84 -7.37 5.11
C LEU A 78 3.58 -6.04 4.91
N SER A 79 4.30 -5.56 5.93
CA SER A 79 5.13 -4.35 5.82
C SER A 79 6.25 -4.56 4.80
N PHE A 80 7.04 -5.65 4.93
CA PHE A 80 8.12 -5.96 4.00
C PHE A 80 7.66 -6.10 2.56
N ALA A 81 6.57 -6.85 2.37
CA ALA A 81 6.05 -7.06 1.03
C ALA A 81 5.39 -5.79 0.46
N GLY A 82 4.72 -4.99 1.31
CA GLY A 82 4.22 -3.67 0.96
C GLY A 82 5.32 -2.72 0.48
N MET A 83 6.46 -2.68 1.18
CA MET A 83 7.64 -1.91 0.78
C MET A 83 8.17 -2.35 -0.59
N ALA A 84 8.32 -3.66 -0.80
CA ALA A 84 8.77 -4.20 -2.08
C ALA A 84 7.82 -3.83 -3.23
N LEU A 85 6.51 -3.88 -2.98
CA LEU A 85 5.48 -3.57 -3.96
C LEU A 85 5.34 -2.07 -4.27
N ILE A 86 5.67 -1.20 -3.31
CA ILE A 86 5.84 0.25 -3.56
C ILE A 86 7.01 0.48 -4.50
N VAL A 87 8.17 -0.10 -4.19
CA VAL A 87 9.36 0.01 -5.06
C VAL A 87 9.05 -0.51 -6.46
N PHE A 88 8.34 -1.64 -6.57
CA PHE A 88 7.89 -2.19 -7.84
C PHE A 88 6.98 -1.22 -8.62
N ALA A 89 5.97 -0.63 -7.97
CA ALA A 89 5.07 0.34 -8.62
C ALA A 89 5.81 1.60 -9.09
N PHE A 90 6.76 2.10 -8.30
CA PHE A 90 7.58 3.25 -8.68
C PHE A 90 8.54 2.92 -9.82
N ASN A 91 9.13 1.73 -9.85
CA ASN A 91 9.92 1.29 -11.01
C ASN A 91 9.03 1.14 -12.25
N LEU A 92 7.80 0.66 -12.11
CA LEU A 92 6.84 0.60 -13.22
C LEU A 92 6.50 2.01 -13.75
N PHE A 93 6.44 3.02 -12.89
CA PHE A 93 6.19 4.41 -13.28
C PHE A 93 7.40 5.07 -13.96
N TYR A 94 8.59 4.96 -13.36
CA TYR A 94 9.81 5.65 -13.83
C TYR A 94 10.55 4.92 -14.96
N ASP A 95 10.54 3.58 -14.97
CA ASP A 95 11.20 2.75 -15.98
C ASP A 95 10.18 2.16 -16.98
N GLY A 96 8.88 2.51 -16.85
CA GLY A 96 7.79 1.98 -17.67
C GLY A 96 7.64 2.58 -19.07
N ILE A 97 6.63 2.05 -19.78
CA ILE A 97 6.38 2.18 -21.23
C ILE A 97 6.15 3.64 -21.73
N LEU A 98 5.75 4.57 -20.86
CA LEU A 98 5.21 5.88 -21.26
C LEU A 98 6.10 7.09 -20.90
N THR A 99 7.04 6.94 -19.98
CA THR A 99 7.84 8.07 -19.47
C THR A 99 9.25 7.63 -19.13
N HIS A 100 10.19 7.82 -20.06
CA HIS A 100 11.62 7.80 -19.76
C HIS A 100 12.01 9.19 -19.23
N GLY A 101 11.96 9.37 -17.92
CA GLY A 101 12.13 10.68 -17.27
C GLY A 101 12.88 10.62 -15.95
N VAL A 102 13.62 11.68 -15.68
CA VAL A 102 14.62 11.84 -14.61
C VAL A 102 14.08 11.44 -13.22
N ARG A 103 14.85 10.59 -12.50
CA ARG A 103 14.58 10.08 -11.14
C ARG A 103 14.65 11.13 -10.00
N GLN A 104 14.44 12.42 -10.28
CA GLN A 104 14.50 13.43 -9.21
C GLN A 104 13.38 13.18 -8.19
N GLY A 105 13.76 13.13 -6.91
CA GLY A 105 12.84 12.87 -5.81
C GLY A 105 12.39 11.40 -5.66
N TYR A 106 12.84 10.46 -6.51
CA TYR A 106 12.42 9.04 -6.48
C TYR A 106 12.48 8.43 -5.07
N LEU A 107 13.63 8.57 -4.40
CA LEU A 107 13.82 8.02 -3.06
C LEU A 107 12.92 8.69 -2.02
N GLY A 108 12.67 10.00 -2.16
CA GLY A 108 11.79 10.75 -1.26
C GLY A 108 10.33 10.30 -1.39
N TYR A 109 9.87 10.06 -2.62
CA TYR A 109 8.54 9.52 -2.88
C TYR A 109 8.41 8.09 -2.34
N VAL A 110 9.34 7.19 -2.69
CA VAL A 110 9.33 5.80 -2.21
C VAL A 110 9.34 5.74 -0.67
N ALA A 111 10.17 6.56 -0.03
CA ALA A 111 10.23 6.63 1.43
C ALA A 111 8.90 7.11 2.02
N THR A 112 8.31 8.18 1.49
CA THR A 112 7.04 8.73 2.00
C THR A 112 5.91 7.72 1.87
N TYR A 113 5.76 7.10 0.69
CA TYR A 113 4.74 6.08 0.46
C TYR A 113 4.94 4.86 1.36
N THR A 114 6.20 4.43 1.55
CA THR A 114 6.57 3.32 2.43
C THR A 114 6.19 3.61 3.89
N CYS A 115 6.59 4.77 4.41
CA CYS A 115 6.29 5.15 5.79
C CYS A 115 4.78 5.17 6.06
N VAL A 116 4.00 5.74 5.13
CA VAL A 116 2.54 5.76 5.24
C VAL A 116 1.97 4.34 5.21
N LEU A 117 2.36 3.50 4.25
CA LEU A 117 1.83 2.13 4.16
C LEU A 117 2.14 1.32 5.42
N VAL A 118 3.39 1.38 5.92
CA VAL A 118 3.79 0.69 7.15
C VAL A 118 2.98 1.23 8.33
N ALA A 119 2.88 2.55 8.50
CA ALA A 119 2.08 3.13 9.59
C ALA A 119 0.63 2.63 9.55
N VAL A 120 0.01 2.61 8.37
CA VAL A 120 -1.36 2.13 8.17
C VAL A 120 -1.47 0.64 8.54
N ILE A 121 -0.56 -0.22 8.07
CA ILE A 121 -0.54 -1.66 8.44
C ILE A 121 -0.46 -1.86 9.94
N TRP A 122 0.29 -1.01 10.65
CA TRP A 122 0.44 -1.11 12.10
C TRP A 122 -0.76 -0.55 12.88
N CYS A 123 -1.43 0.47 12.35
CA CYS A 123 -2.66 1.04 12.91
C CYS A 123 -3.88 0.12 12.75
N TYR A 124 -3.96 -0.64 11.65
CA TYR A 124 -5.08 -1.55 11.39
C TYR A 124 -4.75 -2.99 11.83
N LYS A 125 -5.75 -3.70 12.36
CA LYS A 125 -5.62 -5.12 12.70
C LYS A 125 -6.00 -5.97 11.48
N PRO A 126 -5.11 -6.84 10.98
CA PRO A 126 -5.53 -7.91 10.10
C PRO A 126 -6.31 -8.92 10.95
N ASP A 127 -7.59 -9.14 10.62
CA ASP A 127 -8.37 -10.13 11.34
C ASP A 127 -7.96 -11.53 10.86
N ALA A 128 -7.86 -12.47 11.81
CA ALA A 128 -7.76 -13.88 11.48
C ALA A 128 -9.08 -14.29 10.82
N VAL A 129 -9.00 -15.01 9.70
CA VAL A 129 -10.18 -15.71 9.18
C VAL A 129 -10.43 -16.83 10.17
N GLU A 130 -11.49 -16.70 10.99
CA GLU A 130 -11.97 -17.84 11.76
C GLU A 130 -12.19 -18.98 10.77
N SER A 131 -11.39 -20.04 10.93
CA SER A 131 -11.56 -21.28 10.18
C SER A 131 -12.92 -21.84 10.55
N SER A 132 -13.95 -21.53 9.75
CA SER A 132 -15.28 -22.11 9.86
C SER A 132 -15.27 -23.63 9.64
N ALA A 133 -14.13 -24.24 9.32
CA ALA A 133 -14.00 -25.66 8.99
C ALA A 133 -13.79 -26.60 10.21
N VAL A 134 -13.70 -26.08 11.44
CA VAL A 134 -13.46 -26.93 12.64
C VAL A 134 -14.71 -27.12 13.51
N LYS A 135 -15.82 -26.43 13.24
CA LYS A 135 -17.06 -26.59 14.04
C LYS A 135 -17.95 -27.77 13.62
N ASP A 136 -17.74 -28.37 12.44
CA ASP A 136 -18.65 -29.40 11.90
C ASP A 136 -18.17 -30.85 12.08
N ILE A 137 -17.04 -31.09 12.76
CA ILE A 137 -16.54 -32.47 13.02
C ILE A 137 -16.77 -32.89 14.49
N GLY A 138 -17.21 -31.98 15.36
CA GLY A 138 -17.44 -32.26 16.79
C GLY A 138 -18.87 -32.65 17.16
N ALA A 139 -19.76 -32.84 16.19
CA ALA A 139 -21.16 -33.22 16.39
C ALA A 139 -21.49 -34.53 15.65
N LEU A 140 -20.81 -35.61 16.04
CA LEU A 140 -21.20 -36.99 15.77
C LEU A 140 -21.14 -37.80 17.06
#